data_AF-A0AAC9I3A3-F1
#
_entry.id   AF-A0AAC9I3A3-F1
#
_cell.length_a   1.000
_cell.length_b   1.000
_cell.length_c   1.000
_cell.angle_alpha   90.00
_cell.angle_beta   90.00
_cell.angle_gamma   90.00
#
_symmetry.space_group_name_H-M   'P 1'
#
loop_
_entity.id
_entity.type
_entity.pdbx_description
1 polymer ?
#
loop_
_entity_poly.entity_id
_entity_poly.type
_entity_poly.pdbx_seq_one_letter_code
_entity_poly.pdbx_strand_id
1 'polypeptide(L)'
;MAKQFTKVTKTYSTKNKLQLLIHDYLKTVDFTLFANKQEASNYIKELYEKALREYKGNAAVPPLKTFEGNKNDTHYYVDDVISISVYNVQNDFS
;
A
#
# COMPACT_ATOMS: atom_id res chain seq x y z
N MET A 1 6.91 21.19 5.47
CA MET A 1 7.28 19.78 5.15
C MET A 1 6.18 19.20 4.28
N ALA A 2 6.52 18.61 3.13
CA ALA A 2 5.54 17.99 2.24
C ALA A 2 4.97 16.73 2.91
N LYS A 3 3.64 16.63 3.01
CA LYS A 3 2.95 15.44 3.53
C LYS A 3 2.83 14.40 2.43
N GLN A 4 2.69 13.13 2.80
CA GLN A 4 2.44 12.05 1.84
C GLN A 4 1.00 11.63 1.90
N PHE A 5 0.33 11.57 0.76
CA PHE A 5 -1.02 11.04 0.65
C PHE A 5 -0.97 9.66 0.00
N THR A 6 -1.61 8.69 0.65
CA THR A 6 -1.72 7.32 0.15
C THR A 6 -3.08 7.09 -0.48
N LYS A 7 -3.09 6.57 -1.70
CA LYS A 7 -4.30 6.17 -2.42
C LYS A 7 -4.18 4.73 -2.87
N VAL A 8 -5.18 3.92 -2.56
CA VAL A 8 -5.30 2.56 -3.09
C VAL A 8 -6.07 2.64 -4.42
N THR A 9 -5.39 2.35 -5.53
CA THR A 9 -5.83 2.73 -6.88
C THR A 9 -6.40 1.59 -7.71
N LYS A 10 -6.02 0.34 -7.43
CA LYS A 10 -6.44 -0.80 -8.25
C LYS A 10 -6.71 -2.02 -7.39
N THR A 11 -7.91 -2.56 -7.51
CA THR A 11 -8.40 -3.71 -6.76
C THR A 11 -9.10 -4.65 -7.74
N TYR A 12 -8.38 -5.64 -8.27
CA TYR A 12 -9.04 -6.69 -9.05
C TYR A 12 -9.67 -7.71 -8.10
N SER A 13 -10.81 -8.27 -8.51
CA SER A 13 -11.47 -9.33 -7.76
C SER A 13 -10.59 -10.58 -7.73
N THR A 14 -10.03 -10.90 -6.57
CA THR A 14 -9.23 -12.12 -6.39
C THR A 14 -10.01 -13.20 -5.64
N LYS A 15 -9.82 -14.46 -6.06
CA LYS A 15 -10.31 -15.65 -5.34
C LYS A 15 -9.34 -16.12 -4.25
N ASN A 16 -8.13 -15.54 -4.18
CA ASN A 16 -7.14 -15.88 -3.18
C ASN A 16 -7.46 -15.16 -1.86
N LYS A 17 -7.79 -15.94 -0.82
CA LYS A 17 -8.11 -15.44 0.52
C LYS A 17 -6.99 -14.60 1.14
N LEU A 18 -5.72 -14.92 0.85
CA LEU A 18 -4.58 -14.13 1.31
C LEU A 18 -4.55 -12.74 0.67
N GLN A 19 -4.81 -12.66 -0.64
CA GLN A 19 -4.86 -11.38 -1.34
C GLN A 19 -6.06 -10.53 -0.90
N LEU A 20 -7.21 -11.15 -0.60
CA LEU A 20 -8.35 -10.44 0.01
C LEU A 20 -8.00 -9.85 1.39
N LEU A 21 -7.34 -10.64 2.23
CA LEU A 21 -6.93 -10.19 3.56
C LEU A 21 -5.93 -9.03 3.46
N ILE A 22 -4.92 -9.15 2.59
CA ILE A 22 -3.96 -8.08 2.33
C ILE A 22 -4.67 -6.83 1.82
N HIS A 23 -5.65 -6.97 0.92
CA HIS A 23 -6.45 -5.85 0.45
C HIS A 23 -7.21 -5.17 1.58
N ASP A 24 -7.87 -5.91 2.45
CA ASP A 24 -8.67 -5.33 3.55
C ASP A 24 -7.79 -4.56 4.54
N TYR A 25 -6.60 -5.09 4.84
CA TYR A 25 -5.60 -4.39 5.64
C TYR A 25 -5.10 -3.12 4.95
N LEU A 26 -4.72 -3.20 3.67
CA LEU A 26 -4.18 -2.08 2.91
C LEU A 26 -5.24 -1.02 2.57
N LYS A 27 -6.52 -1.37 2.56
CA LYS A 27 -7.61 -0.40 2.41
C LYS A 27 -7.70 0.57 3.60
N THR A 28 -7.21 0.18 4.78
CA THR A 28 -7.18 1.08 5.95
C THR A 28 -6.24 2.27 5.77
N VAL A 29 -5.22 2.13 4.90
CA VAL A 29 -4.29 3.21 4.58
C VAL A 29 -4.78 4.06 3.41
N ASP A 30 -5.92 3.73 2.80
CA ASP A 30 -6.50 4.57 1.75
C ASP A 30 -6.90 5.94 2.31
N PHE A 31 -6.60 7.00 1.57
CA PHE A 31 -6.79 8.40 1.98
C PHE A 31 -6.04 8.85 3.25
N THR A 32 -5.05 8.10 3.71
CA THR A 32 -4.25 8.48 4.88
C THR A 32 -3.15 9.49 4.53
N LEU A 33 -2.86 10.40 5.46
CA LEU A 33 -1.77 11.37 5.36
C LEU A 33 -0.64 11.01 6.32
N PHE A 34 0.57 10.82 5.78
CA PHE A 34 1.80 10.59 6.55
C PHE A 34 2.70 11.81 6.55
N ALA A 35 3.57 11.93 7.55
CA ALA A 35 4.49 13.06 7.65
C ALA A 35 5.61 12.98 6.59
N ASN A 36 5.99 11.78 6.17
CA ASN A 36 7.06 11.54 5.20
C ASN A 36 6.89 10.18 4.50
N LYS A 37 7.67 9.97 3.41
CA LYS A 37 7.63 8.75 2.59
C LYS A 37 8.02 7.50 3.39
N GLN A 38 8.94 7.65 4.34
CA GLN A 38 9.42 6.52 5.15
C GLN A 38 8.32 5.97 6.06
N GLU A 39 7.54 6.85 6.70
CA GLU A 39 6.39 6.45 7.52
C GLU A 39 5.33 5.73 6.70
N ALA A 40 4.95 6.29 5.55
CA ALA A 40 3.99 5.63 4.64
C ALA A 40 4.48 4.23 4.22
N SER A 41 5.76 4.13 3.83
CA SER A 41 6.39 2.86 3.43
C SER A 41 6.40 1.84 4.57
N ASN A 42 6.80 2.24 5.77
CA ASN A 42 6.86 1.37 6.93
C ASN A 42 5.47 0.86 7.31
N TYR A 43 4.47 1.74 7.27
CA TYR A 43 3.10 1.38 7.63
C TYR A 43 2.48 0.41 6.61
N ILE A 44 2.69 0.64 5.31
CA ILE A 44 2.26 -0.28 4.24
C ILE A 44 2.89 -1.68 4.44
N LYS A 45 4.19 -1.75 4.73
CA LYS A 45 4.88 -3.00 5.01
C LYS A 45 4.33 -3.69 6.26
N GLU A 46 4.09 -2.95 7.34
CA GLU A 46 3.53 -3.48 8.57
C GLU A 46 2.12 -4.08 8.36
N LEU A 47 1.26 -3.40 7.61
CA LEU A 47 -0.07 -3.90 7.26
C LEU A 47 0.00 -5.18 6.42
N TYR A 48 0.90 -5.20 5.43
CA TYR A 48 1.15 -6.39 4.62
C TYR A 48 1.63 -7.57 5.48
N GLU A 49 2.62 -7.37 6.36
CA GLU A 49 3.12 -8.41 7.27
C GLU A 49 2.08 -8.86 8.30
N LYS A 50 1.21 -7.97 8.77
CA LYS A 50 0.07 -8.34 9.63
C LYS A 50 -0.89 -9.28 8.90
N ALA A 51 -1.26 -8.95 7.65
CA ALA A 51 -2.11 -9.80 6.84
C ALA A 51 -1.46 -11.18 6.59
N LEU A 52 -0.15 -11.24 6.34
CA LEU A 52 0.56 -12.52 6.20
C LEU A 52 0.52 -13.37 7.48
N ARG A 53 0.72 -12.75 8.66
CA ARG A 53 0.73 -13.46 9.95
C ARG A 53 -0.65 -13.96 10.36
N GLU A 54 -1.70 -13.21 10.05
CA GLU A 54 -3.07 -13.61 10.37
C GLU A 54 -3.56 -14.74 9.46
N TYR A 55 -3.04 -14.81 8.23
CA TYR A 55 -3.40 -15.87 7.30
C TYR A 55 -2.87 -17.24 7.73
N LYS A 56 -3.78 -18.16 8.06
CA LYS A 56 -3.46 -19.55 8.48
C LYS A 56 -3.52 -20.58 7.34
N GLY A 57 -3.53 -20.15 6.09
CA GLY A 57 -3.63 -21.05 4.93
C GLY A 57 -2.30 -21.32 4.25
N ASN A 58 -2.31 -22.21 3.25
CA ASN A 58 -1.13 -22.61 2.47
C ASN A 58 -1.07 -21.94 1.08
N ALA A 59 -1.78 -20.83 0.87
CA ALA A 59 -1.69 -20.09 -0.38
C ALA A 59 -0.29 -19.52 -0.61
N ALA A 60 0.14 -19.44 -1.87
CA ALA A 60 1.37 -18.78 -2.23
C ALA A 60 1.36 -17.32 -1.77
N VAL A 61 2.45 -16.88 -1.14
CA VAL A 61 2.62 -15.52 -0.63
C VAL A 61 2.88 -14.58 -1.80
N PRO A 62 1.98 -13.61 -2.08
CA PRO A 62 2.14 -12.69 -3.20
C PRO A 62 3.21 -11.63 -2.89
N PRO A 63 4.24 -11.43 -3.72
CA PRO A 63 5.31 -10.48 -3.40
C PRO A 63 4.81 -9.03 -3.39
N LEU A 64 5.23 -8.26 -2.38
CA LEU A 64 5.09 -6.81 -2.37
C LEU A 64 6.19 -6.17 -3.22
N LYS A 65 5.88 -5.81 -4.45
CA LYS A 65 6.77 -5.10 -5.36
C LYS A 65 6.68 -3.60 -5.10
N THR A 66 7.81 -2.91 -5.17
CA THR A 66 7.87 -1.45 -5.06
C THR A 66 8.43 -0.88 -6.35
N PHE A 67 7.81 0.18 -6.86
CA PHE A 67 8.28 0.93 -8.03
C PHE A 67 8.33 2.41 -7.66
N GLU A 68 9.50 3.01 -7.78
CA GLU A 68 9.64 4.46 -7.65
C GLU A 68 9.27 5.11 -8.99
N GLY A 69 8.27 5.97 -8.99
CA GLY A 69 7.87 6.73 -10.18
C GLY A 69 8.71 8.01 -10.34
N ASN A 70 8.14 9.01 -11.01
CA ASN A 70 8.76 10.33 -11.19
C ASN A 70 8.81 11.14 -9.87
N LYS A 71 10.01 11.25 -9.27
CA LYS A 71 10.49 12.17 -8.19
C LYS A 71 9.61 12.40 -6.94
N ASN A 72 8.32 12.09 -6.97
CA ASN A 72 7.29 12.50 -6.02
C ASN A 72 6.25 11.41 -5.76
N ASP A 73 6.37 10.25 -6.40
CA ASP A 73 5.46 9.13 -6.27
C ASP A 73 6.18 7.81 -6.01
N THR A 74 5.56 6.96 -5.20
CA THR A 74 6.03 5.60 -4.94
C THR A 74 4.85 4.67 -5.00
N HIS A 75 4.97 3.64 -5.83
CA HIS A 75 3.91 2.69 -6.08
C HIS A 75 4.27 1.34 -5.46
N TYR A 76 3.33 0.78 -4.70
CA TYR A 76 3.42 -0.56 -4.15
C TYR A 76 2.40 -1.44 -4.87
N TYR A 77 2.83 -2.65 -5.21
CA TYR A 77 2.02 -3.62 -5.91
C TYR A 77 2.06 -4.95 -5.17
N VAL A 78 0.90 -5.54 -4.92
CA VAL A 78 0.78 -6.93 -4.48
C VAL A 78 0.18 -7.70 -5.63
N ASP A 79 1.05 -8.42 -6.35
CA ASP A 79 0.74 -8.96 -7.69
C ASP A 79 0.10 -7.92 -8.62
N ASP A 80 -0.65 -8.37 -9.62
CA ASP A 80 -1.46 -7.51 -10.49
C ASP A 80 -2.79 -7.09 -9.84
N VAL A 81 -3.01 -7.41 -8.55
CA VAL A 81 -4.31 -7.34 -7.88
C VAL A 81 -4.49 -6.04 -7.09
N ILE A 82 -3.47 -5.63 -6.34
CA ILE A 82 -3.52 -4.46 -5.46
C ILE A 82 -2.44 -3.48 -5.89
N SER A 83 -2.84 -2.23 -6.14
CA SER A 83 -1.90 -1.12 -6.37
C SER A 83 -2.16 -0.01 -5.37
N ILE A 84 -1.10 0.46 -4.71
CA ILE A 84 -1.10 1.59 -3.78
C ILE A 84 -0.13 2.62 -4.32
N SER A 85 -0.59 3.85 -4.44
CA SER A 85 0.23 4.97 -4.85
C SER A 85 0.38 5.93 -3.68
N VAL A 86 1.63 6.27 -3.37
CA VAL A 86 2.01 7.26 -2.36
C VAL A 86 2.48 8.51 -3.10
N TYR A 87 1.83 9.65 -2.86
CA TYR A 87 2.15 10.91 -3.55
C TYR A 87 2.55 12.00 -2.57
N ASN A 88 3.52 12.83 -2.95
CA ASN A 88 3.82 14.08 -2.26
C ASN A 88 2.65 15.06 -2.42
N VAL A 89 2.14 15.58 -1.30
CA VAL A 89 1.19 16.70 -1.27
C VAL A 89 1.95 17.97 -0.93
N GLN A 90 1.94 18.94 -1.85
CA GLN A 90 2.38 20.30 -1.55
C GLN A 90 1.29 20.98 -0.72
N ASN A 91 1.66 21.62 0.39
CA ASN A 91 0.73 22.52 1.07
C ASN A 91 0.59 23.76 0.18
N ASP A 92 -0.55 23.95 -0.47
CA ASP A 92 -0.88 25.14 -1.28
C ASP A 92 -1.06 26.43 -0.45
N PHE A 93 -0.61 26.44 0.81
CA PHE A 93 -0.59 27.62 1.67
C PHE A 93 0.86 28.06 1.88
N SER A 94 1.40 28.76 0.89
CA SER A 94 2.61 29.59 1.01
C SER A 94 2.32 30.97 0.46
#